data_AF-A0A0B2RJB9-F1
#
_entry.id   AF-A0A0B2RJB9-F1
#
_cell.length_a   1.000
_cell.length_b   1.000
_cell.length_c   1.000
_cell.angle_alpha   90.00
_cell.angle_beta   90.00
_cell.angle_gamma   90.00
#
_symmetry.space_group_name_H-M   'P 1'
#
loop_
_entity.id
_entity.type
_entity.pdbx_description
1 polymer ?
#
loop_
_entity_poly.entity_id
_entity_poly.type
_entity_poly.pdbx_seq_one_letter_code
_entity_poly.pdbx_strand_id
1 'polypeptide(L)' 'FVQTVIECWRNAQPKGWGGYVLKEKIKNLKEILKSWNKVHCGDTLNKVHKIEAELNSFEDASSTRQLSSQEL' A
#
# COMPACT_ATOMS: atom_id res chain seq x y z
N PHE A 1 -12.82 -10.89 3.11
CA PHE A 1 -12.84 -9.70 2.24
C PHE A 1 -14.00 -9.69 1.23
N VAL A 2 -14.26 -10.81 0.52
CA VAL A 2 -15.41 -10.92 -0.41
C VAL A 2 -16.75 -10.51 0.23
N GLN A 3 -17.03 -10.97 1.46
CA GLN A 3 -18.25 -10.58 2.18
C GLN A 3 -18.33 -9.06 2.44
N THR A 4 -17.24 -8.44 2.86
CA THR A 4 -17.15 -6.98 3.07
C THR A 4 -17.47 -6.19 1.80
N VAL A 5 -17.02 -6.68 0.63
CA VAL A 5 -17.33 -6.08 -0.68
C VAL A 5 -18.82 -6.21 -1.00
N ILE A 6 -19.40 -7.39 -0.77
CA ILE A 6 -20.84 -7.64 -0.98
C ILE A 6 -21.68 -6.75 -0.05
N GLU A 7 -21.32 -6.66 1.23
CA GLU A 7 -22.00 -5.82 2.23
C GLU A 7 -21.91 -4.34 1.88
N CYS A 8 -20.72 -3.84 1.52
CA CYS A 8 -20.53 -2.46 1.06
C CYS A 8 -21.45 -2.14 -0.13
N TRP A 9 -21.48 -3.04 -1.12
CA TRP A 9 -22.31 -2.85 -2.30
C TRP A 9 -23.81 -2.87 -1.97
N ARG A 10 -24.26 -3.76 -1.08
CA ARG A 10 -25.67 -3.88 -0.69
C ARG A 10 -26.13 -2.71 0.19
N ASN A 11 -25.29 -2.26 1.12
CA ASN A 11 -25.62 -1.18 2.05
C ASN A 11 -25.55 0.21 1.40
N ALA A 12 -24.77 0.37 0.32
CA ALA A 12 -24.75 1.60 -0.45
C ALA A 12 -26.05 1.77 -1.26
N GLN A 13 -26.92 2.65 -0.77
CA GLN A 13 -28.20 3.03 -1.40
C GLN A 13 -28.27 4.55 -1.72
N PRO A 14 -27.32 5.10 -2.51
CA PRO A 14 -27.40 6.48 -2.95
C PRO A 14 -28.64 6.69 -3.83
N LYS A 15 -29.28 7.86 -3.72
CA LYS A 15 -30.48 8.22 -4.49
C LYS A 15 -30.10 9.16 -5.64
N GLY A 16 -30.82 9.10 -6.76
CA GLY A 16 -30.61 9.97 -7.93
C GLY A 16 -30.65 9.23 -9.26
N TRP A 17 -30.05 9.80 -10.30
CA TRP A 17 -29.95 9.16 -11.61
C TRP A 17 -29.09 7.89 -11.53
N GLY A 18 -29.44 6.83 -12.27
CA GLY A 18 -28.78 5.52 -12.18
C GLY A 18 -27.24 5.53 -12.31
N GLY A 19 -26.66 6.33 -13.20
CA GLY A 19 -25.20 6.51 -13.30
C GLY A 19 -24.58 7.27 -12.15
N TYR A 20 -25.28 8.22 -11.50
CA TYR A 20 -24.82 8.79 -10.23
C TYR A 20 -24.81 7.71 -9.13
N VAL A 21 -25.88 6.92 -9.04
CA VAL A 21 -25.99 5.79 -8.09
C VAL A 21 -24.83 4.81 -8.31
N LEU A 22 -24.59 4.41 -9.56
CA LEU A 22 -23.50 3.50 -9.91
C LEU A 22 -22.12 4.09 -9.57
N LYS A 23 -21.86 5.35 -9.93
CA LYS A 23 -20.62 6.06 -9.61
C LYS A 23 -20.32 6.03 -8.12
N GLU A 24 -21.30 6.38 -7.28
CA GLU A 24 -21.10 6.45 -5.83
C GLU A 24 -20.90 5.05 -5.23
N LYS A 25 -21.59 4.01 -5.74
CA LYS A 25 -21.34 2.63 -5.30
C LYS A 25 -19.92 2.15 -5.64
N ILE A 26 -19.42 2.46 -6.83
CA ILE A 26 -18.03 2.15 -7.23
C ILE A 26 -17.04 2.92 -6.38
N LYS A 27 -17.30 4.20 -6.10
CA LYS A 27 -16.47 5.04 -5.24
C LYS A 27 -16.34 4.44 -3.84
N ASN A 28 -17.45 4.00 -3.25
CA ASN A 28 -17.44 3.36 -1.93
C ASN A 28 -16.64 2.05 -1.93
N LEU A 29 -16.81 1.21 -2.96
CA LEU A 29 -16.01 0.00 -3.12
C LEU A 29 -14.51 0.31 -3.19
N LYS A 30 -14.13 1.32 -3.98
CA LYS A 30 -12.74 1.75 -4.14
C LYS A 30 -12.12 2.16 -2.81
N GLU A 31 -12.84 2.90 -1.98
CA GLU A 31 -12.32 3.33 -0.66
C GLU A 31 -12.15 2.16 0.31
N ILE A 32 -13.09 1.21 0.36
CA ILE A 32 -12.93 0.00 1.18
C ILE A 32 -11.76 -0.86 0.70
N LEU A 33 -11.58 -1.02 -0.62
CA LEU A 33 -10.45 -1.74 -1.20
C LEU A 33 -9.11 -1.08 -0.82
N LYS A 34 -9.01 0.24 -0.90
CA LYS A 34 -7.82 0.98 -0.47
C LYS A 34 -7.54 0.79 1.02
N SER A 35 -8.57 0.88 1.85
CA SER A 35 -8.43 0.69 3.31
C SER A 35 -7.95 -0.72 3.63
N TRP A 36 -8.58 -1.73 3.03
CA TRP A 36 -8.17 -3.13 3.18
C TRP A 36 -6.72 -3.35 2.72
N ASN A 37 -6.34 -2.81 1.55
CA ASN A 37 -4.98 -2.90 1.05
C ASN A 37 -3.97 -2.24 2.00
N LYS A 38 -4.30 -1.05 2.53
CA LYS A 38 -3.44 -0.36 3.51
C LYS A 38 -3.26 -1.15 4.80
N VAL A 39 -4.30 -1.82 5.29
CA VAL A 39 -4.23 -2.64 6.52
C VAL A 39 -3.46 -3.94 6.30
N HIS A 40 -3.72 -4.64 5.19
CA HIS A 40 -3.18 -5.99 4.98
C HIS A 40 -1.85 -6.04 4.23
N CYS A 41 -1.68 -5.23 3.20
CA CYS A 41 -0.43 -5.15 2.43
C CYS A 41 0.52 -4.09 3.02
N GLY A 42 -0.02 -3.20 3.85
CA GLY A 42 0.71 -2.06 4.40
C GLY A 42 1.00 -1.01 3.32
N ASP A 43 1.94 -0.12 3.64
CA ASP A 43 2.56 0.75 2.66
C ASP A 43 3.77 0.04 2.06
N THR A 44 3.50 -0.88 1.13
CA THR A 44 4.53 -1.66 0.46
C THR A 44 5.56 -0.76 -0.21
N LEU A 45 5.13 0.40 -0.73
CA LEU A 45 6.02 1.38 -1.34
C LEU A 45 6.98 1.99 -0.31
N ASN A 46 6.47 2.41 0.86
CA ASN A 46 7.34 2.89 1.94
C ASN A 46 8.28 1.81 2.48
N LYS A 47 7.86 0.53 2.49
CA LYS A 47 8.77 -0.58 2.84
C LYS A 47 9.90 -0.71 1.82
N VAL A 48 9.60 -0.62 0.53
CA VAL A 48 10.61 -0.65 -0.54
C VAL A 48 11.59 0.52 -0.37
N HIS A 49 11.09 1.75 -0.25
CA HIS A 49 11.95 2.92 -0.05
C HIS A 49 12.83 2.81 1.19
N LYS A 50 12.31 2.23 2.28
CA LYS A 50 13.09 2.01 3.50
C LYS A 50 14.23 1.00 3.26
N ILE A 51 13.93 -0.10 2.58
CA ILE A 51 14.94 -1.12 2.23
C ILE A 51 16.00 -0.52 1.30
N GLU A 52 15.59 0.26 0.28
CA GLU A 52 16.52 0.95 -0.62
C GLU A 52 17.42 1.93 0.14
N ALA A 53 16.87 2.70 1.08
CA ALA A 53 17.65 3.62 1.90
C ALA A 53 18.66 2.90 2.81
N GLU A 54 18.25 1.78 3.42
CA GLU A 54 19.14 0.94 4.23
C GLU A 54 20.26 0.33 3.38
N LEU A 55 19.95 -0.13 2.16
CA LEU A 55 20.92 -0.67 1.23
C LEU A 55 21.95 0.38 0.79
N ASN A 56 21.49 1.56 0.38
CA ASN A 56 22.38 2.66 -0.01
C ASN A 56 23.30 3.07 1.15
N SER A 57 22.76 3.18 2.36
CA SER A 57 23.56 3.46 3.55
C SER A 57 24.62 2.39 3.83
N PHE A 58 24.31 1.12 3.55
CA PHE A 58 25.25 0.02 3.72
C PHE A 58 26.35 0.04 2.65
N GLU A 59 26.00 0.33 1.40
CA GLU A 59 26.95 0.51 0.30
C GLU A 59 27.92 1.66 0.55
N ASP A 60 27.42 2.80 1.02
CA ASP A 60 28.24 3.96 1.39
C ASP A 60 29.21 3.63 2.54
N ALA A 61 28.71 2.95 3.58
CA ALA A 61 29.54 2.51 4.71
C ALA A 61 30.59 1.48 4.28
N SER A 62 30.23 0.55 3.39
CA SER A 62 31.16 -0.44 2.85
C SER A 62 32.23 0.20 1.96
N SER A 63 31.86 1.21 1.16
CA SER A 63 32.77 1.90 0.23
C SER A 63 33.80 2.77 0.94
N THR A 64 33.44 3.31 2.11
CA THR A 64 34.29 4.20 2.90
C THR A 64 35.06 3.47 4.01
N ARG A 65 34.73 2.21 4.28
CA ARG A 65 35.40 1.39 5.28
C ARG A 65 36.79 0.96 4.81
N GLN A 66 37.78 1.17 5.68
CA GLN A 66 39.11 0.60 5.49
C GLN A 66 39.09 -0.90 5.83
N LEU A 67 39.78 -1.70 5.02
CA LEU A 67 39.97 -3.14 5.27
C LEU A 67 40.73 -3.35 6.58
N SER A 68 40.34 -4.36 7.35
CA SER A 68 41.10 -4.74 8.55
C SER A 68 42.38 -5.49 8.17
N SER A 69 43.33 -5.59 9.09
CA SER A 69 44.59 -6.31 8.89
C SER A 69 44.44 -7.80 8.59
N GLN A 70 43.27 -8.39 8.84
CA GLN A 70 42.95 -9.78 8.56
C GLN A 70 42.32 -9.98 7.17
N GLU A 71 41.84 -8.88 6.54
CA GLU A 71 41.21 -8.86 5.22
C GLU A 71 42.17 -8.38 4.12
N LEU A 72 43.40 -7.97 4.49
CA LEU A 72 44.53 -7.68 3.61
C LEU A 72 45.27 -8.97 3.24
#